data_AF-A0A961GQ85-F1
#
_entry.id   AF-A0A961GQ85-F1
#
_cell.length_a   1.000
_cell.length_b   1.000
_cell.length_c   1.000
_cell.angle_alpha   90.00
_cell.angle_beta   90.00
_cell.angle_gamma   90.00
#
_symmetry.space_group_name_H-M   'P 1'
#
loop_
_entity.id
_entity.type
_entity.pdbx_description
1 polymer ?
#
loop_
_entity_poly.entity_id
_entity_poly.type
_entity_poly.pdbx_seq_one_letter_code
_entity_poly.pdbx_strand_id
1 'polypeptide(L)'
;MIRGLVVGVGGAAVLMAGLIGCSSDKSSEKKAGEGATATTSAGAATVSSGPISASAGAGTATVTIDGQPKDIEGQVVCATNGGNLNIGIGDATTGIAVVMSEDASTVTSVGLGNVDGVALGFQEGAPGGSASATKNDKTYKVSGTATGVDMANPMQPTTKPFEIEVTCP
;
A
#
# COMPACT_ATOMS: atom_id res chain seq x y z
N MET A 1 -50.10 -27.19 -18.28
CA MET A 1 -50.58 -26.38 -19.42
C MET A 1 -49.64 -25.20 -19.59
N ILE A 2 -49.03 -25.10 -20.76
CA ILE A 2 -48.07 -24.07 -21.20
C ILE A 2 -48.84 -22.92 -21.83
N ARG A 3 -48.53 -21.67 -21.45
CA ARG A 3 -48.63 -20.42 -22.25
C ARG A 3 -47.74 -19.39 -21.51
N GLY A 4 -46.63 -18.82 -21.99
CA GLY A 4 -46.22 -18.52 -23.35
C GLY A 4 -46.46 -17.04 -23.65
N LEU A 5 -45.49 -16.16 -23.38
CA LEU A 5 -45.33 -14.92 -24.13
C LEU A 5 -43.84 -14.60 -24.31
N VAL A 6 -43.43 -14.73 -25.57
CA VAL A 6 -42.16 -14.32 -26.14
C VAL A 6 -42.35 -12.90 -26.65
N VAL A 7 -41.45 -11.98 -26.30
CA VAL A 7 -41.13 -10.81 -27.14
C VAL A 7 -39.61 -10.65 -27.11
N GLY A 8 -39.00 -10.93 -28.25
CA GLY A 8 -37.61 -10.60 -28.56
C GLY A 8 -37.53 -9.43 -29.54
N VAL A 9 -36.31 -8.91 -29.68
CA VAL A 9 -35.68 -8.05 -30.72
C VAL A 9 -34.63 -7.24 -29.96
N GLY A 10 -33.33 -7.21 -30.25
CA GLY A 10 -32.53 -7.71 -31.37
C GLY A 10 -31.35 -6.75 -31.58
N GLY A 11 -30.12 -7.31 -31.72
CA GLY A 11 -28.93 -6.64 -32.27
C GLY A 11 -28.10 -5.80 -31.28
N ALA A 12 -26.77 -5.80 -31.27
CA ALA A 12 -25.78 -6.40 -32.15
C ALA A 12 -24.45 -6.60 -31.38
N ALA A 13 -23.71 -7.64 -31.76
CA ALA A 13 -22.38 -7.94 -31.25
C ALA A 13 -21.36 -6.91 -31.76
N VAL A 14 -20.46 -6.45 -30.88
CA VAL A 14 -19.19 -5.83 -31.28
C VAL A 14 -18.07 -6.65 -30.65
N LEU A 15 -17.44 -7.47 -31.48
CA LEU A 15 -16.13 -8.05 -31.20
C LEU A 15 -15.06 -7.08 -31.69
N MET A 16 -14.03 -6.88 -30.88
CA MET A 16 -12.60 -6.96 -31.23
C MET A 16 -11.75 -5.90 -30.49
N ALA A 17 -10.81 -6.45 -29.72
CA ALA A 17 -9.42 -6.05 -29.55
C ALA A 17 -9.02 -4.62 -29.96
N GLY A 18 -8.64 -3.81 -28.96
CA GLY A 18 -7.81 -2.62 -29.12
C GLY A 18 -6.58 -2.74 -28.23
N LEU A 19 -5.46 -3.14 -28.82
CA LEU A 19 -4.12 -3.08 -28.24
C LEU A 19 -3.56 -1.65 -28.45
N ILE A 20 -2.97 -1.09 -27.39
CA ILE A 20 -1.88 -0.10 -27.36
C ILE A 20 -2.25 1.38 -27.62
N GLY A 21 -1.98 2.21 -26.60
CA GLY A 21 -1.09 3.38 -26.66
C GLY A 21 -1.51 4.60 -27.47
N CYS A 22 -1.76 5.72 -26.79
CA CYS A 22 -1.82 7.05 -27.39
C CYS A 22 -0.85 7.98 -26.65
N SER A 23 0.34 8.15 -27.21
CA SER A 23 1.02 9.45 -27.25
C SER A 23 1.15 9.82 -28.72
N SER A 24 0.83 11.08 -28.98
CA SER A 24 0.72 11.79 -30.25
C SER A 24 1.81 11.47 -31.29
N ASP A 25 1.42 11.29 -32.56
CA ASP A 25 1.80 12.16 -33.71
C ASP A 25 1.38 11.58 -35.08
N LYS A 26 0.97 12.51 -35.96
CA LYS A 26 0.78 12.54 -37.45
C LYS A 26 0.66 11.27 -38.32
N SER A 27 -0.32 11.37 -39.24
CA SER A 27 -0.70 10.51 -40.38
C SER A 27 0.40 10.09 -41.37
N SER A 28 0.33 8.85 -41.90
CA SER A 28 0.13 8.47 -43.33
C SER A 28 0.66 7.05 -43.65
N GLU A 29 -0.09 6.28 -44.45
CA GLU A 29 0.20 4.92 -44.95
C GLU A 29 1.46 4.81 -45.85
N LYS A 30 2.27 3.74 -45.69
CA LYS A 30 2.48 2.64 -46.68
C LYS A 30 3.55 1.61 -46.27
N LYS A 31 3.43 0.46 -46.93
CA LYS A 31 4.01 -0.89 -46.77
C LYS A 31 5.48 -1.11 -47.19
N ALA A 32 6.13 -2.03 -46.45
CA ALA A 32 7.23 -2.95 -46.78
C ALA A 32 8.66 -2.44 -47.09
N GLY A 33 9.64 -3.15 -46.51
CA GLY A 33 10.97 -3.37 -47.12
C GLY A 33 12.17 -3.03 -46.22
N GLU A 34 12.95 -4.08 -45.90
CA GLU A 34 14.38 -4.15 -45.62
C GLU A 34 15.22 -2.85 -45.47
N GLY A 35 15.99 -2.79 -44.38
CA GLY A 35 17.33 -2.17 -44.36
C GLY A 35 17.46 -0.70 -43.92
N ALA A 36 18.53 -0.47 -43.15
CA ALA A 36 19.16 0.80 -42.76
C ALA A 36 18.66 1.51 -41.49
N THR A 37 19.54 1.41 -40.48
CA THR A 37 19.87 2.41 -39.45
C THR A 37 19.37 3.83 -39.69
N ALA A 38 18.64 4.36 -38.71
CA ALA A 38 18.68 5.77 -38.34
C ALA A 38 18.35 5.92 -36.85
N THR A 39 19.37 6.30 -36.08
CA THR A 39 19.33 6.75 -34.70
C THR A 39 18.32 7.89 -34.55
N THR A 40 17.25 7.67 -33.77
CA THR A 40 16.48 8.75 -33.18
C THR A 40 16.59 8.62 -31.66
N SER A 41 17.32 9.57 -31.09
CA SER A 41 17.44 9.75 -29.64
C SER A 41 16.11 10.27 -29.11
N ALA A 42 15.24 9.34 -28.70
CA ALA A 42 14.17 9.66 -27.78
C ALA A 42 14.70 9.32 -26.39
N GLY A 43 15.05 10.35 -25.62
CA GLY A 43 15.43 10.21 -24.23
C GLY A 43 14.30 9.50 -23.50
N ALA A 44 14.48 8.21 -23.23
CA ALA A 44 13.64 7.48 -22.30
C ALA A 44 13.79 8.19 -20.96
N ALA A 45 12.76 8.93 -20.55
CA ALA A 45 12.59 9.25 -19.15
C ALA A 45 12.39 7.91 -18.44
N THR A 46 13.50 7.34 -17.97
CA THR A 46 13.50 6.23 -17.04
C THR A 46 12.80 6.75 -15.79
N VAL A 47 11.50 6.51 -15.67
CA VAL A 47 10.88 6.45 -14.36
C VAL A 47 11.59 5.29 -13.67
N SER A 48 12.56 5.62 -12.81
CA SER A 48 13.25 4.65 -11.98
C SER A 48 12.19 4.03 -11.08
N SER A 49 11.62 2.92 -11.56
CA SER A 49 10.83 2.04 -10.72
C SER A 49 11.83 1.47 -9.74
N GLY A 50 11.88 2.02 -8.53
CA GLY A 50 12.72 1.49 -7.47
C GLY A 50 12.51 -0.02 -7.33
N PRO A 51 13.51 -0.77 -6.86
CA PRO A 51 13.42 -2.22 -6.75
C PRO A 51 12.16 -2.61 -5.95
N ILE A 52 11.33 -3.48 -6.53
CA ILE A 52 10.19 -4.08 -5.83
C ILE A 52 10.73 -5.32 -5.11
N SER A 53 10.48 -5.41 -3.81
CA SER A 53 10.87 -6.57 -2.99
C SER A 53 9.73 -6.92 -2.03
N ALA A 54 9.59 -8.20 -1.71
CA ALA A 54 8.66 -8.65 -0.67
C ALA A 54 9.27 -9.86 0.07
N SER A 55 9.17 -9.87 1.39
CA SER A 55 9.48 -11.02 2.23
C SER A 55 8.36 -11.25 3.25
N ALA A 56 8.15 -12.52 3.60
CA ALA A 56 7.20 -12.94 4.61
C ALA A 56 7.81 -14.09 5.40
N GLY A 57 7.53 -14.16 6.70
CA GLY A 57 8.01 -15.23 7.54
C GLY A 57 7.55 -15.11 8.99
N ALA A 58 7.95 -16.09 9.80
CA ALA A 58 7.85 -16.02 11.25
C ALA A 58 8.74 -14.86 11.72
N GLY A 59 8.15 -13.67 11.81
CA GLY A 59 8.86 -12.46 12.22
C GLY A 59 8.75 -12.26 13.72
N THR A 60 9.81 -11.72 14.30
CA THR A 60 9.77 -11.18 15.66
C THR A 60 9.24 -9.76 15.58
N ALA A 61 8.06 -9.53 16.14
CA ALA A 61 7.51 -8.20 16.33
C ALA A 61 7.09 -8.04 17.79
N THR A 62 7.45 -6.92 18.38
CA THR A 62 6.93 -6.49 19.67
C THR A 62 6.17 -5.19 19.48
N VAL A 63 4.99 -5.12 20.08
CA VAL A 63 4.11 -3.97 19.97
C VAL A 63 3.64 -3.59 21.36
N THR A 64 3.75 -2.32 21.68
CA THR A 64 3.23 -1.74 22.91
C THR A 64 2.33 -0.57 22.55
N ILE A 65 1.13 -0.53 23.13
CA ILE A 65 0.19 0.57 22.95
C ILE A 65 -0.22 1.03 24.35
N ASP A 66 -0.08 2.32 24.64
CA ASP A 66 -0.34 2.90 25.96
C ASP A 66 0.48 2.27 27.09
N GLY A 67 1.72 1.84 26.77
CA GLY A 67 2.58 1.11 27.70
C GLY A 67 2.16 -0.35 27.95
N GLN A 68 1.09 -0.82 27.32
CA GLN A 68 0.62 -2.20 27.43
C GLN A 68 1.13 -3.04 26.26
N PRO A 69 1.86 -4.14 26.51
CA PRO A 69 2.29 -5.05 25.45
C PRO A 69 1.06 -5.68 24.79
N LYS A 70 1.09 -5.81 23.47
CA LYS A 70 0.08 -6.49 22.68
C LYS A 70 0.60 -7.88 22.31
N ASP A 71 -0.26 -8.87 22.48
CA ASP A 71 0.02 -10.21 21.99
C ASP A 71 -0.27 -10.22 20.49
N ILE A 72 0.76 -10.50 19.69
CA ILE A 72 0.68 -10.43 18.23
C ILE A 72 0.94 -11.82 17.69
N GLU A 73 -0.12 -12.47 17.25
CA GLU A 73 -0.05 -13.74 16.53
C GLU A 73 0.02 -13.49 15.02
N GLY A 74 0.78 -14.32 14.29
CA GLY A 74 0.84 -14.28 12.84
C GLY A 74 2.25 -14.07 12.29
N GLN A 75 2.32 -13.52 11.08
CA GLN A 75 3.58 -13.34 10.35
C GLN A 75 3.93 -11.85 10.23
N VAL A 76 5.21 -11.59 9.98
CA VAL A 76 5.67 -10.28 9.51
C VAL A 76 5.83 -10.36 8.00
N VAL A 77 5.25 -9.39 7.31
CA VAL A 77 5.36 -9.22 5.85
C VAL A 77 5.95 -7.85 5.58
N CYS A 78 7.09 -7.80 4.90
CA CYS A 78 7.73 -6.56 4.50
C CYS A 78 7.78 -6.46 2.99
N ALA A 79 7.28 -5.36 2.43
CA ALA A 79 7.28 -5.12 0.99
C ALA A 79 7.79 -3.70 0.67
N THR A 80 8.79 -3.63 -0.19
CA THR A 80 9.27 -2.38 -0.77
C THR A 80 8.54 -2.12 -2.09
N ASN A 81 8.00 -0.92 -2.25
CA ASN A 81 7.53 -0.41 -3.53
C ASN A 81 7.74 1.11 -3.61
N GLY A 82 8.39 1.58 -4.68
CA GLY A 82 8.48 3.01 -4.96
C GLY A 82 9.19 3.83 -3.89
N GLY A 83 10.19 3.25 -3.21
CA GLY A 83 10.94 3.91 -2.12
C GLY A 83 10.25 3.86 -0.74
N ASN A 84 9.06 3.24 -0.67
CA ASN A 84 8.35 3.00 0.58
C ASN A 84 8.53 1.55 1.02
N LEU A 85 8.74 1.36 2.31
CA LEU A 85 8.63 0.10 3.01
C LEU A 85 7.24 -0.02 3.63
N ASN A 86 6.57 -1.12 3.34
CA ASN A 86 5.27 -1.49 3.87
C ASN A 86 5.47 -2.72 4.77
N ILE A 87 5.14 -2.60 6.04
CA ILE A 87 5.26 -3.68 7.02
C ILE A 87 3.86 -4.05 7.48
N GLY A 88 3.46 -5.30 7.28
CA GLY A 88 2.30 -5.91 7.90
C GLY A 88 2.75 -6.81 9.05
N ILE A 89 2.07 -6.73 10.19
CA ILE A 89 2.37 -7.54 11.37
C ILE A 89 1.07 -8.21 11.85
N GLY A 90 1.15 -9.51 12.03
CA GLY A 90 0.11 -10.32 12.63
C GLY A 90 -0.82 -10.96 11.60
N ASP A 91 -1.98 -11.39 12.08
CA ASP A 91 -3.03 -12.01 11.28
C ASP A 91 -4.14 -11.01 10.87
N ALA A 92 -5.23 -11.51 10.30
CA ALA A 92 -6.38 -10.69 9.91
C ALA A 92 -7.12 -10.05 11.09
N THR A 93 -6.89 -10.54 12.31
CA THR A 93 -7.57 -10.09 13.54
C THR A 93 -6.85 -8.92 14.18
N THR A 94 -5.51 -8.99 14.26
CA THR A 94 -4.67 -7.96 14.89
C THR A 94 -4.26 -6.88 13.90
N GLY A 95 -3.92 -7.26 12.66
CA GLY A 95 -3.77 -6.38 11.50
C GLY A 95 -3.04 -5.06 11.75
N ILE A 96 -1.78 -5.10 12.15
CA ILE A 96 -0.95 -3.88 12.29
C ILE A 96 -0.24 -3.61 10.97
N ALA A 97 -0.21 -2.35 10.56
CA ALA A 97 0.45 -1.91 9.34
C ALA A 97 1.32 -0.69 9.58
N VAL A 98 2.49 -0.64 8.95
CA VAL A 98 3.37 0.53 8.94
C VAL A 98 3.78 0.84 7.51
N VAL A 99 3.70 2.12 7.13
CA VAL A 99 4.24 2.61 5.86
C VAL A 99 5.24 3.73 6.17
N MET A 100 6.45 3.59 5.66
CA MET A 100 7.53 4.54 5.86
C MET A 100 8.49 4.54 4.67
N SER A 101 9.39 5.52 4.61
CA SER A 101 10.56 5.49 3.72
C SER A 101 11.41 4.24 3.98
N GLU A 102 12.02 3.64 2.96
CA GLU A 102 12.90 2.46 3.14
C GLU A 102 14.13 2.70 4.05
N ASP A 103 14.59 3.94 4.13
CA ASP A 103 15.67 4.40 5.00
C ASP A 103 15.18 4.82 6.40
N ALA A 104 13.89 4.64 6.68
CA ALA A 104 13.20 5.04 7.92
C ALA A 104 13.26 6.55 8.22
N SER A 105 13.54 7.40 7.21
CA SER A 105 13.60 8.86 7.37
C SER A 105 12.26 9.49 7.74
N THR A 106 11.16 8.96 7.19
CA THR A 106 9.81 9.46 7.40
C THR A 106 8.86 8.29 7.61
N VAL A 107 8.02 8.38 8.64
CA VAL A 107 6.88 7.48 8.81
C VAL A 107 5.66 8.15 8.19
N THR A 108 5.06 7.51 7.20
CA THR A 108 3.90 8.05 6.48
C THR A 108 2.60 7.65 7.17
N SER A 109 2.49 6.41 7.62
CA SER A 109 1.33 5.94 8.37
C SER A 109 1.62 4.76 9.27
N VAL A 110 0.81 4.62 10.32
CA VAL A 110 0.76 3.45 11.19
C VAL A 110 -0.71 3.12 11.45
N GLY A 111 -1.12 1.89 11.18
CA GLY A 111 -2.41 1.35 11.61
C GLY A 111 -2.16 0.38 12.76
N LEU A 112 -2.79 0.62 13.91
CA LEU A 112 -2.65 -0.21 15.11
C LEU A 112 -3.83 -1.17 15.32
N GLY A 113 -4.76 -1.23 14.37
CA GLY A 113 -5.99 -2.00 14.50
C GLY A 113 -6.96 -1.40 15.52
N ASN A 114 -7.83 -2.25 16.06
CA ASN A 114 -8.78 -1.87 17.11
C ASN A 114 -8.17 -2.10 18.49
N VAL A 115 -8.17 -1.06 19.33
CA VAL A 115 -7.73 -1.12 20.72
C VAL A 115 -8.85 -0.57 21.59
N ASP A 116 -9.38 -1.43 22.46
CA ASP A 116 -10.46 -1.09 23.39
C ASP A 116 -11.70 -0.46 22.71
N GLY A 117 -12.05 -0.94 21.51
CA GLY A 117 -13.18 -0.45 20.74
C GLY A 117 -12.86 0.74 19.82
N VAL A 118 -11.64 1.28 19.89
CA VAL A 118 -11.21 2.43 19.08
C VAL A 118 -10.20 1.99 18.02
N ALA A 119 -10.47 2.30 16.75
CA ALA A 119 -9.47 2.15 15.70
C ALA A 119 -8.40 3.24 15.85
N LEU A 120 -7.15 2.83 16.08
CA LEU A 120 -6.03 3.74 16.30
C LEU A 120 -5.10 3.75 15.09
N GLY A 121 -4.61 4.94 14.73
CA GLY A 121 -3.59 5.08 13.71
C GLY A 121 -2.90 6.42 13.72
N PHE A 122 -1.84 6.52 12.94
CA PHE A 122 -1.13 7.73 12.63
C PHE A 122 -1.11 7.92 11.10
N GLN A 123 -1.26 9.17 10.66
CA GLN A 123 -1.09 9.58 9.28
C GLN A 123 -0.33 10.89 9.25
N GLU A 124 0.73 10.95 8.44
CA GLU A 124 1.50 12.17 8.25
C GLU A 124 0.61 13.32 7.74
N GLY A 125 0.81 14.51 8.32
CA GLY A 125 0.03 15.71 8.00
C GLY A 125 -1.35 15.79 8.65
N ALA A 126 -1.85 14.70 9.27
CA ALA A 126 -3.06 14.76 10.08
C ALA A 126 -2.77 15.35 11.49
N PRO A 127 -3.71 16.09 12.09
CA PRO A 127 -3.52 16.65 13.42
C PRO A 127 -3.56 15.57 14.52
N GLY A 128 -2.86 15.82 15.62
CA GLY A 128 -3.00 15.06 16.88
C GLY A 128 -2.13 13.81 17.02
N GLY A 129 -1.42 13.40 15.98
CA GLY A 129 -0.50 12.27 16.01
C GLY A 129 0.92 12.64 15.57
N SER A 130 1.87 11.78 15.90
CA SER A 130 3.25 11.87 15.43
C SER A 130 3.85 10.47 15.35
N ALA A 131 4.83 10.27 14.48
CA ALA A 131 5.61 9.04 14.45
C ALA A 131 7.03 9.32 13.97
N SER A 132 7.97 8.53 14.47
CA SER A 132 9.35 8.48 14.02
C SER A 132 9.78 7.02 13.92
N ALA A 133 10.79 6.77 13.08
CA ALA A 133 11.36 5.45 12.93
C ALA A 133 12.88 5.51 12.98
N THR A 134 13.47 4.39 13.37
CA THR A 134 14.91 4.12 13.26
C THR A 134 15.08 2.74 12.64
N LYS A 135 16.14 2.59 11.84
CA LYS A 135 16.49 1.35 11.16
C LYS A 135 17.85 0.87 11.63
N ASN A 136 17.94 -0.40 11.97
CA ASN A 136 19.17 -1.12 12.23
C ASN A 136 19.16 -2.42 11.43
N ASP A 137 19.89 -2.46 10.32
CA ASP A 137 19.84 -3.53 9.31
C ASP A 137 18.41 -3.82 8.82
N LYS A 138 17.85 -4.97 9.22
CA LYS A 138 16.48 -5.41 8.91
C LYS A 138 15.48 -5.15 10.04
N THR A 139 15.94 -4.58 11.16
CA THR A 139 15.12 -4.26 12.32
C THR A 139 14.72 -2.79 12.30
N TYR A 140 13.43 -2.55 12.48
CA TYR A 140 12.81 -1.24 12.46
C TYR A 140 12.16 -0.99 13.81
N LYS A 141 12.50 0.14 14.44
CA LYS A 141 11.80 0.62 15.64
C LYS A 141 11.01 1.85 15.27
N VAL A 142 9.70 1.81 15.49
CA VAL A 142 8.74 2.87 15.19
C VAL A 142 8.08 3.29 16.50
N SER A 143 8.06 4.58 16.79
CA SER A 143 7.46 5.11 18.00
C SER A 143 6.67 6.37 17.69
N GLY A 144 5.61 6.61 18.45
CA GLY A 144 4.77 7.77 18.18
C GLY A 144 3.54 7.87 19.06
N THR A 145 2.62 8.72 18.62
CA THR A 145 1.28 8.85 19.16
C THR A 145 0.27 8.64 18.04
N ALA A 146 -0.58 7.64 18.22
CA ALA A 146 -1.70 7.37 17.33
C ALA A 146 -2.96 8.08 17.83
N THR A 147 -3.83 8.45 16.90
CA THR A 147 -5.15 9.04 17.15
C THR A 147 -6.24 8.04 16.79
N GLY A 148 -7.41 8.19 17.39
CA GLY A 148 -8.60 7.45 17.02
C GLY A 148 -9.87 8.16 17.49
N VAL A 149 -11.00 7.77 16.92
CA VAL A 149 -12.32 8.31 17.29
C VAL A 149 -13.06 7.26 18.10
N ASP A 150 -13.38 7.61 19.33
CA ASP A 150 -14.30 6.82 20.16
C ASP A 150 -15.74 7.13 19.74
N MET A 151 -16.50 6.12 19.32
CA MET A 151 -17.90 6.30 18.93
C MET A 151 -18.81 6.66 20.11
N ALA A 152 -18.41 6.37 21.35
CA ALA A 152 -19.10 6.83 22.54
C ALA A 152 -18.84 8.33 22.81
N ASN A 153 -17.75 8.90 22.31
CA ASN A 153 -17.40 10.31 22.44
C ASN A 153 -16.72 10.89 21.18
N PRO A 154 -17.46 11.02 20.06
CA PRO A 154 -16.86 11.37 18.76
C PRO A 154 -16.37 12.83 18.67
N MET A 155 -16.71 13.67 19.65
CA MET A 155 -16.27 15.07 19.70
C MET A 155 -14.85 15.25 20.23
N GLN A 156 -14.27 14.22 20.84
CA GLN A 156 -12.92 14.25 21.40
C GLN A 156 -12.08 13.08 20.86
N PRO A 157 -11.15 13.33 19.93
CA PRO A 157 -10.21 12.33 19.49
C PRO A 157 -9.40 11.79 20.68
N THR A 158 -9.27 10.47 20.76
CA THR A 158 -8.40 9.81 21.74
C THR A 158 -7.00 9.68 21.14
N THR A 159 -5.98 9.88 21.96
CA THR A 159 -4.59 9.68 21.59
C THR A 159 -3.96 8.62 22.47
N LYS A 160 -3.11 7.76 21.89
CA LYS A 160 -2.36 6.72 22.59
C LYS A 160 -0.93 6.64 22.08
N PRO A 161 0.08 6.61 22.97
CA PRO A 161 1.45 6.37 22.55
C PRO A 161 1.59 4.92 22.09
N PHE A 162 2.49 4.68 21.15
CA PHE A 162 2.83 3.34 20.70
C PHE A 162 4.33 3.18 20.48
N GLU A 163 4.79 1.93 20.61
CA GLU A 163 6.11 1.47 20.19
C GLU A 163 5.95 0.15 19.44
N ILE A 164 6.60 0.04 18.28
CA ILE A 164 6.67 -1.15 17.45
C ILE A 164 8.15 -1.42 17.19
N GLU A 165 8.61 -2.63 17.48
CA GLU A 165 9.90 -3.12 17.03
C GLU A 165 9.69 -4.38 16.20
N VAL A 166 10.17 -4.38 14.97
CA VAL A 166 9.90 -5.43 13.99
C VAL A 166 11.14 -5.74 13.17
N THR A 167 11.42 -7.02 12.99
CA THR A 167 12.48 -7.48 12.08
C THR A 167 11.86 -8.10 10.83
N CYS A 168 12.19 -7.54 9.66
CA CYS A 168 11.77 -8.10 8.38
C CYS A 168 12.57 -9.37 8.04
N PRO A 169 11.93 -10.42 7.48
CA PRO A 169 12.62 -11.65 7.06
C PRO A 169 13.59 -11.43 5.89
#